data_AF-A0A7Y5G8Z2-F1
#
_entry.id   AF-A0A7Y5G8Z2-F1
#
_cell.length_a   1.000
_cell.length_b   1.000
_cell.length_c   1.000
_cell.angle_alpha   90.00
_cell.angle_beta   90.00
_cell.angle_gamma   90.00
#
_symmetry.space_group_name_H-M   'P 1'
#
loop_
_entity.id
_entity.type
_entity.pdbx_description
1 polymer ?
#
loop_
_entity_poly.entity_id
_entity_poly.type
_entity_poly.pdbx_seq_one_letter_code
_entity_poly.pdbx_strand_id
1 'polypeptide(L)' 'MSVIIVLIAVSLTVATGFLIAFLWAVRNGQFEDTYAPSVRILMDEKNKPSSPSHSNTEKEK' A
#
# COMPACT_ATOMS: atom_id res chain seq x y z
N MET A 1 25.09 28.47 -25.55
CA MET A 1 25.90 27.84 -24.48
C MET A 1 25.19 27.83 -23.13
N SER A 2 24.59 28.94 -22.67
CA SER A 2 23.87 29.01 -21.37
C SER A 2 22.68 28.05 -21.25
N VAL A 3 21.90 27.86 -22.32
CA VAL A 3 20.71 26.99 -22.31
C VAL A 3 21.06 25.53 -21.98
N ILE A 4 22.18 25.02 -22.46
CA ILE A 4 22.63 23.64 -22.19
C ILE A 4 22.91 23.46 -20.69
N ILE A 5 23.53 24.45 -20.04
CA ILE A 5 23.82 24.41 -18.61
C ILE A 5 22.52 24.41 -17.79
N VAL A 6 21.54 25.22 -18.18
CA VAL A 6 20.21 25.24 -17.52
C VAL A 6 19.51 23.89 -17.67
N LEU A 7 19.52 23.30 -18.86
CA LEU A 7 18.90 21.99 -19.11
C LEU A 7 19.54 20.88 -18.27
N ILE A 8 20.87 20.90 -18.13
CA ILE A 8 21.60 19.94 -17.27
C ILE A 8 21.21 20.13 -15.81
N ALA A 9 21.15 21.37 -15.31
CA ALA A 9 20.77 21.64 -13.92
C ALA A 9 19.33 21.18 -13.61
N VAL A 10 18.40 21.44 -14.52
CA VAL A 10 16.99 21.00 -14.39
C VAL A 10 16.90 19.47 -14.43
N SER A 11 17.57 18.81 -15.37
CA SER A 11 17.53 17.34 -15.46
C SER A 11 18.13 16.66 -14.23
N LEU A 12 19.24 17.20 -13.69
CA LEU A 12 19.85 16.69 -12.46
C LEU A 12 18.91 16.84 -11.25
N THR A 13 18.22 17.99 -11.17
CA THR A 13 17.27 18.29 -10.09
C THR A 13 16.10 17.32 -10.13
N VAL A 14 15.52 17.10 -11.32
CA VAL A 14 14.42 16.16 -11.52
C VAL A 14 14.85 14.73 -11.22
N ALA A 15 16.01 14.29 -11.72
CA ALA A 15 16.53 12.95 -11.48
C ALA A 15 16.78 12.69 -9.98
N THR A 16 17.40 13.66 -9.29
CA THR A 16 17.68 13.56 -7.85
C THR A 16 16.40 13.59 -7.03
N GLY A 17 15.45 14.48 -7.38
CA GLY A 17 14.14 14.55 -6.73
C GLY A 17 13.36 13.25 -6.88
N PHE A 18 13.35 12.67 -8.09
CA PHE A 18 12.74 11.38 -8.35
C PHE A 18 13.38 10.25 -7.54
N LEU A 19 14.72 10.22 -7.48
CA LEU A 19 15.45 9.22 -6.69
C LEU A 19 15.13 9.31 -5.19
N ILE A 20 15.11 10.52 -4.63
CA ILE A 20 14.76 10.72 -3.21
C ILE A 20 13.32 10.27 -2.94
N ALA A 21 12.37 10.68 -3.79
CA ALA A 21 10.98 10.27 -3.66
C ALA A 21 10.82 8.75 -3.76
N PHE A 22 11.53 8.11 -4.68
CA PHE A 22 11.55 6.66 -4.84
C PHE A 22 12.07 5.95 -3.57
N LEU A 23 13.22 6.38 -3.04
CA LEU A 23 13.79 5.80 -1.82
C LEU A 23 12.86 5.99 -0.61
N TRP A 24 12.20 7.16 -0.52
CA TRP A 24 11.21 7.42 0.53
C TRP A 24 10.00 6.47 0.41
N ALA A 25 9.44 6.29 -0.79
CA ALA A 25 8.30 5.40 -1.02
C ALA A 25 8.63 3.93 -0.69
N VAL A 26 9.81 3.45 -1.09
CA VAL A 26 10.29 2.09 -0.75
C VAL A 26 10.45 1.94 0.76
N ARG A 27 11.06 2.91 1.43
CA ARG A 27 11.26 2.86 2.89
C ARG A 27 9.94 2.97 3.67
N ASN A 28 8.92 3.62 3.11
CA ASN A 28 7.62 3.78 3.75
C ASN A 28 6.71 2.55 3.57
N GLY A 29 7.20 1.46 2.99
CA GLY A 29 6.46 0.20 2.88
C GLY A 29 5.21 0.30 2.00
N GLN A 30 5.17 1.22 1.03
CA GLN A 30 4.00 1.37 0.14
C GLN A 30 3.73 0.11 -0.71
N PHE A 31 4.70 -0.80 -0.80
CA PHE A 31 4.63 -2.03 -1.59
C PHE A 31 4.24 -3.28 -0.78
N GLU A 32 4.01 -3.15 0.52
CA GLU A 32 3.74 -4.28 1.43
C GLU A 32 2.33 -4.88 1.23
N ASP A 33 1.38 -4.11 0.68
CA ASP A 33 0.03 -4.61 0.37
C ASP A 33 -0.03 -5.29 -1.00
N THR A 34 0.78 -6.34 -1.16
CA THR A 34 0.86 -7.12 -2.40
C THR A 34 -0.23 -8.20 -2.51
N TYR A 35 -1.01 -8.41 -1.44
CA TYR A 35 -2.05 -9.41 -1.39
C TYR A 35 -3.42 -8.81 -1.71
N ALA A 36 -4.04 -9.31 -2.78
CA ALA A 36 -5.36 -8.83 -3.19
C ALA A 36 -6.41 -9.05 -2.08
N PRO A 37 -7.35 -8.09 -1.89
CA PRO A 37 -8.41 -8.17 -0.88
C PRO A 37 -9.20 -9.48 -0.95
N SER A 38 -9.46 -9.98 -2.16
CA SER A 38 -10.21 -11.20 -2.41
C SER A 38 -9.53 -12.45 -1.83
N VAL A 39 -8.19 -12.51 -1.83
CA VAL A 39 -7.43 -13.66 -1.29
C VAL A 39 -7.43 -13.61 0.23
N ARG A 40 -7.30 -12.42 0.83
CA ARG A 40 -7.39 -12.22 2.29
C ARG A 40 -8.73 -12.72 2.81
N ILE A 41 -9.84 -12.34 2.19
CA ILE A 41 -11.19 -12.74 2.63
C ILE A 41 -11.38 -14.26 2.55
N LEU A 42 -10.95 -14.91 1.45
CA LEU A 42 -11.07 -16.37 1.27
C LEU A 42 -10.15 -17.18 2.20
N MET A 43 -8.98 -16.66 2.54
CA MET A 43 -8.03 -17.33 3.45
C MET A 43 -8.35 -17.10 4.93
N ASP A 44 -8.90 -15.92 5.29
CA ASP A 44 -9.34 -15.60 6.65
C ASP A 44 -10.57 -16.43 7.06
N GLU A 45 -11.46 -16.75 6.10
CA GLU A 45 -12.62 -17.61 6.36
C GLU A 45 -12.20 -19.06 6.68
N LYS A 46 -11.06 -19.51 6.16
CA LYS A 46 -10.51 -20.85 6.43
C LYS A 46 -9.86 -20.98 7.81
N ASN A 47 -9.43 -19.87 8.42
CA ASN A 47 -8.78 -19.83 9.74
C ASN A 47 -9.70 -19.36 10.88
N LYS A 48 -11.00 -19.12 10.63
CA LYS A 48 -11.94 -19.02 11.74
C LYS A 48 -12.10 -20.42 12.36
N PRO A 49 -11.70 -20.65 13.64
CA PRO A 49 -12.30 -21.75 14.38
C PRO A 49 -13.81 -21.50 14.33
N SER A 50 -14.58 -22.53 13.97
CA SER A 50 -16.03 -22.50 13.97
C SER A 50 -16.53 -22.07 15.36
N SER A 51 -16.68 -20.77 15.57
CA SER A 51 -17.37 -20.23 16.74
C SER A 51 -18.84 -20.18 16.37
N PRO A 52 -19.71 -20.96 17.05
CA PRO A 52 -21.13 -20.84 16.87
C PRO A 52 -21.56 -19.60 17.66
N SER A 53 -21.76 -18.48 17.01
CA SER A 53 -22.47 -17.37 17.66
C SER A 53 -23.23 -16.53 16.65
N HIS A 54 -24.33 -17.11 16.18
CA HIS A 54 -25.58 -16.37 16.06
C HIS A 54 -26.60 -17.10 16.93
N SER A 55 -26.64 -16.76 18.21
CA SER A 55 -27.83 -16.90 19.04
C SER A 55 -28.39 -15.50 19.29
N ASN A 56 -29.04 -14.94 18.27
CA ASN A 56 -30.05 -13.91 18.51
C ASN A 56 -31.29 -14.63 19.03
N THR A 57 -31.31 -14.89 20.33
CA THR A 57 -32.55 -15.06 21.08
C THR A 57 -33.17 -13.67 21.17
N GLU A 58 -33.97 -13.32 20.17
CA GLU A 58 -34.94 -12.25 20.30
C GLU A 58 -36.08 -12.77 21.18
N LYS A 59 -35.85 -12.71 22.50
CA LYS A 59 -36.89 -12.64 23.51
C LYS A 59 -36.66 -11.35 24.28
N GLU A 60 -37.22 -10.26 23.78
CA GLU A 60 -37.62 -9.15 24.64
C GLU A 60 -38.98 -8.61 24.16
N LYS A 61 -40.01 -9.00 24.94
CA LYS A 61 -41.41 -8.56 24.98
C LYS A 61 -42.38 -8.92 23.85
#